data_AF-A0A6G6ZTR6-F1
#
_entry.id   AF-A0A6G6ZTR6-F1
#
_cell.length_a   1.000
_cell.length_b   1.000
_cell.length_c   1.000
_cell.angle_alpha   90.00
_cell.angle_beta   90.00
_cell.angle_gamma   90.00
#
_symmetry.space_group_name_H-M   'P 1'
#
loop_
_entity.id
_entity.type
_entity.pdbx_description
1 polymer ?
#
loop_
_entity_poly.entity_id
_entity_poly.type
_entity_poly.pdbx_seq_one_letter_code
_entity_poly.pdbx_strand_id
1 'polypeptide(L)'
;MKKWKLAVFGVVSLLLAGCEKGPSYEFEGQYFATEGEECTTPVSTKDLEHYLLEITKQVSWGRVMYSATLPAAAKAGLPVVSAQDVSPNDDNQLTFNFSKARVYGVPPENPDFTIVVTVIPNQNKEGHLWLIKEKMIINKDGKVKEVDILERLRDLIEVGQAGACLRKAAVTG
;
A
#
# COMPACT_ATOMS: atom_id res chain seq x y z
N MET A 1 15.75 5.23 -72.42
CA MET A 1 17.02 4.91 -71.72
C MET A 1 16.74 4.82 -70.22
N LYS A 2 17.06 3.67 -69.62
CA LYS A 2 16.91 3.36 -68.18
C LYS A 2 17.76 4.31 -67.34
N LYS A 3 17.21 4.86 -66.25
CA LYS A 3 17.99 5.24 -65.06
C LYS A 3 17.26 4.78 -63.82
N TRP A 4 18.05 4.14 -62.96
CA TRP A 4 17.65 3.21 -61.92
C TRP A 4 17.17 3.87 -60.63
N LYS A 5 16.38 3.07 -59.92
CA LYS A 5 15.88 3.24 -58.56
C LYS A 5 17.02 3.42 -57.56
N LEU A 6 16.85 4.35 -56.62
CA LEU A 6 17.42 4.27 -55.29
C LEU A 6 16.28 4.55 -54.30
N ALA A 7 15.60 3.47 -53.92
CA ALA A 7 14.66 3.48 -52.82
C ALA A 7 15.48 3.61 -51.53
N VAL A 8 15.23 4.69 -50.81
CA VAL A 8 15.70 4.91 -49.44
C VAL A 8 15.10 3.81 -48.58
N PHE A 9 15.88 2.78 -48.25
CA PHE A 9 15.52 1.85 -47.20
C PHE A 9 15.77 2.54 -45.87
N GLY A 10 14.72 3.20 -45.38
CA GLY A 10 14.63 3.65 -44.01
C GLY A 10 14.75 2.43 -43.10
N VAL A 11 15.88 2.33 -42.40
CA VAL A 11 15.97 1.48 -41.22
C VAL A 11 15.17 2.21 -40.15
N VAL A 12 13.88 1.88 -40.09
CA VAL A 12 13.08 2.12 -38.89
C VAL A 12 13.71 1.22 -37.84
N SER A 13 14.62 1.79 -37.06
CA SER A 13 15.04 1.22 -35.80
C SER A 13 13.77 1.07 -34.97
N LEU A 14 13.18 -0.13 -35.01
CA LEU A 14 12.25 -0.61 -34.01
C LEU A 14 13.02 -0.51 -32.70
N LEU A 15 12.80 0.61 -32.00
CA LEU A 15 13.04 0.68 -30.57
C LEU A 15 12.43 -0.60 -30.02
N LEU A 16 13.28 -1.48 -29.50
CA LEU A 16 12.89 -2.48 -28.54
C LEU A 16 12.35 -1.69 -27.34
N ALA A 17 11.11 -1.21 -27.46
CA ALA A 17 10.22 -1.18 -26.33
C ALA A 17 10.13 -2.65 -25.94
N GLY A 18 11.08 -3.10 -25.10
CA GLY A 18 10.74 -4.08 -24.12
C GLY A 18 9.51 -3.50 -23.45
N CYS A 19 8.35 -4.03 -23.83
CA CYS A 19 7.15 -3.93 -23.03
C CYS A 19 7.47 -4.68 -21.74
N GLU A 20 8.31 -4.08 -20.89
CA GLU A 20 8.20 -4.30 -19.47
C GLU A 20 6.73 -4.03 -19.18
N LYS A 21 5.99 -5.07 -18.84
CA LYS A 21 4.64 -4.94 -18.30
C LYS A 21 4.73 -3.81 -17.28
N GLY A 22 4.14 -2.66 -17.61
CA GLY A 22 4.10 -1.52 -16.69
C GLY A 22 3.62 -2.03 -15.33
N PRO A 23 4.08 -1.45 -14.22
CA PRO A 23 3.77 -1.99 -12.92
C PRO A 23 2.26 -2.10 -12.76
N SER A 24 1.86 -3.32 -12.42
CA SER A 24 0.62 -3.63 -11.74
C SER A 24 0.23 -2.54 -10.75
N TYR A 25 -0.77 -1.70 -11.10
CA TYR A 25 -1.42 -0.68 -10.26
C TYR A 25 -0.50 0.37 -9.59
N GLU A 26 -0.84 1.65 -9.69
CA GLU A 26 -0.08 2.72 -9.02
C GLU A 26 -0.55 2.93 -7.57
N PHE A 27 0.16 2.30 -6.63
CA PHE A 27 -0.16 2.34 -5.21
C PHE A 27 0.16 3.67 -4.51
N GLU A 28 1.02 4.52 -5.06
CA GLU A 28 1.44 5.76 -4.39
C GLU A 28 0.27 6.69 -4.11
N GLY A 29 0.11 7.15 -2.86
CA GLY A 29 -0.88 8.15 -2.49
C GLY A 29 -1.34 8.03 -1.04
N GLN A 30 -2.24 8.93 -0.65
CA GLN A 30 -2.89 8.94 0.65
C GLN A 30 -4.25 8.27 0.55
N TYR A 31 -4.58 7.39 1.50
CA TYR A 31 -5.78 6.56 1.48
C TYR A 31 -6.63 6.75 2.74
N PHE A 32 -7.94 6.85 2.53
CA PHE A 32 -8.95 7.05 3.55
C PHE A 32 -9.89 5.86 3.63
N ALA A 33 -10.28 5.47 4.85
CA ALA A 33 -11.26 4.41 5.03
C ALA A 33 -12.62 4.78 4.41
N THR A 34 -13.27 3.78 3.82
CA THR A 34 -14.63 3.85 3.27
C THR A 34 -15.45 2.65 3.71
N GLU A 35 -16.77 2.76 3.63
CA GLU A 35 -17.72 1.75 4.09
C GLU A 35 -18.28 0.92 2.94
N GLY A 36 -18.50 -0.36 3.20
CA GLY A 36 -19.19 -1.30 2.32
C GLY A 36 -18.46 -1.62 1.02
N GLU A 37 -19.13 -2.43 0.20
CA GLU A 37 -18.63 -2.86 -1.12
C GLU A 37 -18.46 -1.70 -2.11
N GLU A 38 -19.38 -0.74 -2.03
CA GLU A 38 -19.43 0.40 -2.92
C GLU A 38 -18.38 1.47 -2.56
N CYS A 39 -17.58 1.23 -1.50
CA CYS A 39 -16.58 2.15 -0.98
C CYS A 39 -17.18 3.54 -0.77
N THR A 40 -18.29 3.61 -0.05
CA THR A 40 -19.01 4.85 0.23
C THR A 40 -18.30 5.60 1.34
N THR A 41 -18.31 6.93 1.24
CA THR A 41 -17.80 7.78 2.31
C THR A 41 -18.64 7.55 3.58
N PRO A 42 -18.02 7.23 4.74
CA PRO A 42 -18.70 7.07 6.01
C PRO A 42 -19.64 8.22 6.33
N VAL A 43 -20.79 7.90 6.93
CA VAL A 43 -21.86 8.88 7.23
C VAL A 43 -21.41 9.95 8.24
N SER A 44 -20.42 9.65 9.08
CA SER A 44 -19.82 10.58 10.03
C SER A 44 -18.46 11.09 9.53
N THR A 45 -18.40 12.37 9.20
CA THR A 45 -17.16 13.06 8.77
C THR A 45 -16.10 13.14 9.86
N LYS A 46 -16.47 12.98 11.14
CA LYS A 46 -15.51 12.95 12.26
C LYS A 46 -14.67 11.68 12.31
N ASP A 47 -15.15 10.59 11.71
CA ASP A 47 -14.43 9.31 11.62
C ASP A 47 -13.52 9.25 10.37
N LEU A 48 -13.62 10.26 9.50
CA LEU A 48 -12.90 10.39 8.23
C LEU A 48 -11.64 11.27 8.29
N GLU A 49 -11.41 12.00 9.38
CA GLU A 49 -10.30 12.96 9.49
C GLU A 49 -8.93 12.29 9.71
N HIS A 50 -8.87 10.97 9.73
CA HIS A 50 -7.63 10.21 9.85
C HIS A 50 -7.42 9.40 8.57
N TYR A 51 -6.66 9.99 7.65
CA TYR A 51 -5.85 9.25 6.68
C TYR A 51 -5.32 7.95 7.31
N LEU A 52 -5.73 6.82 6.76
CA LEU A 52 -5.46 5.50 7.34
C LEU A 52 -4.07 5.04 6.95
N LEU A 53 -3.74 5.21 5.67
CA LEU A 53 -2.52 4.70 5.06
C LEU A 53 -2.01 5.70 4.03
N GLU A 54 -0.73 6.07 4.13
CA GLU A 54 -0.02 6.77 3.07
C GLU A 54 1.01 5.82 2.49
N ILE A 55 1.01 5.66 1.17
CA ILE A 55 1.97 4.82 0.45
C ILE A 55 2.84 5.74 -0.40
N THR A 56 4.16 5.63 -0.24
CA THR A 56 5.13 6.38 -1.04
C THR A 56 5.87 5.44 -1.97
N LYS A 57 6.04 5.84 -3.23
CA LYS A 57 6.81 5.08 -4.20
C LYS A 57 8.28 5.48 -4.14
N GLN A 58 9.15 4.48 -4.16
CA GLN A 58 10.58 4.66 -4.29
C GLN A 58 11.07 3.86 -5.48
N VAL A 59 11.86 4.50 -6.34
CA VAL A 59 12.50 3.84 -7.48
C VAL A 59 13.99 3.78 -7.20
N SER A 60 14.52 2.56 -7.04
CA SER A 60 15.92 2.34 -6.73
C SER A 60 16.44 1.15 -7.53
N TRP A 61 17.60 1.31 -8.18
CA TRP A 61 18.25 0.28 -9.00
C TRP A 61 17.31 -0.40 -10.04
N GLY A 62 16.44 0.39 -10.67
CA GLY A 62 15.48 -0.11 -11.66
C GLY A 62 14.31 -0.92 -11.09
N ARG A 63 14.13 -0.94 -9.76
CA ARG A 63 13.01 -1.60 -9.09
C ARG A 63 12.10 -0.58 -8.44
N VAL A 64 10.80 -0.82 -8.55
CA VAL A 64 9.77 -0.07 -7.83
C VAL A 64 9.55 -0.72 -6.48
N MET A 65 9.72 0.06 -5.43
CA MET A 65 9.53 -0.31 -4.03
C MET A 65 8.55 0.69 -3.41
N TYR A 66 7.85 0.26 -2.37
CA TYR A 66 6.88 1.09 -1.67
C TYR A 66 7.17 1.09 -0.19
N SER A 67 7.11 2.26 0.43
CA SER A 67 7.04 2.43 1.88
C SER A 67 5.64 2.87 2.27
N ALA A 68 5.30 2.73 3.55
CA ALA A 68 4.02 3.20 4.06
C ALA A 68 4.12 3.90 5.41
N THR A 69 3.14 4.75 5.67
CA THR A 69 2.94 5.45 6.94
C THR A 69 1.53 5.17 7.46
N LEU A 70 1.41 4.81 8.75
CA LEU A 70 0.19 4.61 9.53
C LEU A 70 0.00 5.75 10.54
N PRO A 71 -0.67 6.82 10.17
CA PRO A 71 -0.52 8.06 10.92
C PRO A 71 -1.41 8.11 12.16
N ALA A 72 -2.53 7.39 12.13
CA ALA A 72 -3.35 7.10 13.30
C ALA A 72 -2.56 6.37 14.42
N ALA A 73 -1.51 5.62 14.08
CA ALA A 73 -0.67 4.90 15.04
C ALA A 73 0.14 5.86 15.95
N ALA A 74 0.42 7.08 15.49
CA ALA A 74 1.23 8.06 16.21
C ALA A 74 0.61 8.44 17.56
N LYS A 75 -0.71 8.65 17.60
CA LYS A 75 -1.43 9.03 18.84
C LYS A 75 -1.35 7.95 19.92
N ALA A 76 -1.22 6.69 19.52
CA ALA A 76 -1.10 5.55 20.41
C ALA A 76 0.36 5.20 20.78
N GLY A 77 1.34 5.97 20.30
CA GLY A 77 2.77 5.69 20.51
C GLY A 77 3.25 4.44 19.77
N LEU A 78 2.52 4.01 18.75
CA LEU A 78 2.81 2.81 17.96
C LEU A 78 3.74 3.13 16.77
N PRO A 79 4.38 2.12 16.15
CA PRO A 79 5.19 2.30 14.96
C PRO A 79 4.39 2.96 13.82
N VAL A 80 4.90 4.08 13.30
CA VAL A 80 4.22 4.91 12.30
C VAL A 80 4.69 4.61 10.88
N VAL A 81 5.96 4.28 10.69
CA VAL A 81 6.57 4.07 9.36
C VAL A 81 6.86 2.58 9.16
N SER A 82 6.68 2.09 7.94
CA SER A 82 7.02 0.73 7.57
C SER A 82 8.51 0.47 7.81
N ALA A 83 8.84 -0.66 8.41
CA ALA A 83 10.20 -1.05 8.74
C ALA A 83 11.08 -1.33 7.51
N GLN A 84 10.46 -1.56 6.35
CA GLN A 84 11.11 -1.87 5.09
C GLN A 84 10.25 -1.43 3.91
N ASP A 85 10.90 -1.21 2.77
CA ASP A 85 10.22 -1.04 1.51
C ASP A 85 9.84 -2.41 0.92
N VAL A 86 8.73 -2.47 0.18
CA VAL A 86 8.16 -3.72 -0.35
C VAL A 86 7.74 -3.58 -1.82
N SER A 87 7.84 -4.67 -2.58
CA SER A 87 7.32 -4.74 -3.95
C SER A 87 5.98 -5.48 -3.95
N PRO A 88 5.11 -5.22 -4.93
CA PRO A 88 3.96 -6.06 -5.18
C PRO A 88 4.40 -7.50 -5.41
N ASN A 89 3.65 -8.47 -4.86
CA ASN A 89 3.78 -9.88 -5.25
C ASN A 89 3.03 -10.16 -6.56
N ASP A 90 2.97 -11.42 -6.99
CA ASP A 90 2.31 -11.84 -8.24
C ASP A 90 0.80 -11.56 -8.27
N ASP A 91 0.17 -11.40 -7.11
CA ASP A 91 -1.25 -11.06 -6.94
C ASP A 91 -1.48 -9.55 -6.75
N ASN A 92 -0.44 -8.73 -6.97
CA ASN A 92 -0.44 -7.27 -6.76
C ASN A 92 -0.75 -6.88 -5.31
N GLN A 93 -0.27 -7.65 -4.33
CA GLN A 93 -0.43 -7.33 -2.91
C GLN A 93 0.81 -6.63 -2.38
N LEU A 94 0.60 -5.59 -1.56
CA LEU A 94 1.64 -4.99 -0.74
C LEU A 94 1.39 -5.36 0.72
N THR A 95 2.39 -5.96 1.37
CA THR A 95 2.34 -6.24 2.81
C THR A 95 3.42 -5.44 3.53
N PHE A 96 3.00 -4.47 4.33
CA PHE A 96 3.87 -3.62 5.13
C PHE A 96 3.94 -4.13 6.56
N ASN A 97 5.14 -4.12 7.14
CA ASN A 97 5.35 -4.33 8.57
C ASN A 97 5.75 -3.00 9.21
N PHE A 98 5.09 -2.61 10.28
CA PHE A 98 5.42 -1.42 11.07
C PHE A 98 5.94 -1.89 12.42
N SER A 99 7.22 -1.68 12.66
CA SER A 99 7.89 -2.03 13.90
C SER A 99 8.94 -0.97 14.20
N LYS A 100 9.26 -0.74 15.47
CA LYS A 100 10.37 0.16 15.81
C LYS A 100 11.68 -0.38 15.22
N ALA A 101 12.51 0.52 14.70
CA ALA A 101 13.84 0.15 14.24
C ALA A 101 14.66 -0.38 15.42
N ARG A 102 15.27 -1.56 15.26
CA ARG A 102 16.17 -2.10 16.29
C ARG A 102 17.43 -1.24 16.34
N VAL A 103 17.73 -0.68 17.52
CA VAL A 103 18.96 0.05 17.77
C VAL A 103 19.99 -0.92 18.37
N TYR A 104 21.15 -1.02 17.72
CA TYR A 104 22.22 -1.90 18.19
C TYR A 104 22.65 -1.51 19.61
N GLY A 105 22.80 -2.50 20.50
CA GLY A 105 23.20 -2.29 21.90
C GLY A 105 22.08 -1.85 22.84
N VAL A 106 20.86 -1.62 22.33
CA VAL A 106 19.69 -1.31 23.16
C VAL A 106 18.80 -2.55 23.24
N PRO A 107 18.45 -3.04 24.44
CA PRO A 107 17.48 -4.11 24.59
C PRO A 107 16.15 -3.71 23.93
N PRO A 108 15.44 -4.65 23.28
CA PRO A 108 14.13 -4.35 22.72
C PRO A 108 13.18 -3.86 23.81
N GLU A 109 12.33 -2.89 23.46
CA GLU A 109 11.28 -2.42 24.34
C GLU A 109 10.32 -3.56 24.71
N ASN A 110 9.73 -3.47 25.90
CA ASN A 110 8.75 -4.42 26.38
C ASN A 110 7.58 -3.63 27.02
N PRO A 111 6.37 -3.63 26.42
CA PRO A 111 5.98 -4.42 25.25
C PRO A 111 6.59 -3.94 23.93
N ASP A 112 6.84 -4.88 23.02
CA ASP A 112 7.19 -4.62 21.61
C ASP A 112 5.94 -4.78 20.73
N PHE A 113 5.79 -3.88 19.76
CA PHE A 113 4.61 -3.78 18.90
C PHE A 113 5.01 -3.92 17.43
N THR A 114 4.31 -4.79 16.71
CA THR A 114 4.37 -4.88 15.26
C THR A 114 2.96 -4.77 14.68
N ILE A 115 2.79 -3.92 13.67
CA ILE A 115 1.54 -3.85 12.90
C ILE A 115 1.82 -4.42 11.51
N VAL A 116 0.93 -5.28 11.02
CA VAL A 116 1.00 -5.87 9.68
C VAL A 116 -0.21 -5.41 8.88
N VAL A 117 0.04 -4.73 7.77
CA VAL A 117 -1.00 -4.22 6.85
C VAL A 117 -0.80 -4.86 5.50
N THR A 118 -1.85 -5.46 4.93
CA THR A 118 -1.84 -5.94 3.55
C THR A 118 -2.95 -5.27 2.75
N VAL A 119 -2.57 -4.70 1.60
CA VAL A 119 -3.49 -4.05 0.66
C VAL A 119 -3.38 -4.65 -0.73
N ILE A 120 -4.50 -4.65 -1.45
CA ILE A 120 -4.60 -5.07 -2.86
C ILE A 120 -5.41 -4.05 -3.66
N PRO A 121 -5.21 -3.91 -4.98
CA PRO A 121 -6.05 -3.08 -5.82
C PRO A 121 -7.52 -3.50 -5.76
N ASN A 122 -8.42 -2.54 -5.65
CA ASN A 122 -9.83 -2.81 -5.90
C ASN A 122 -10.05 -2.89 -7.42
N GLN A 123 -10.32 -4.09 -7.93
CA GLN A 123 -10.49 -4.32 -9.37
C GLN A 123 -11.75 -3.67 -9.95
N ASN A 124 -12.74 -3.36 -9.09
CA ASN A 124 -14.01 -2.79 -9.51
C ASN A 124 -14.01 -1.25 -9.46
N LYS A 125 -13.02 -0.63 -8.81
CA LYS A 125 -13.00 0.82 -8.56
C LYS A 125 -11.58 1.37 -8.62
N GLU A 126 -11.29 2.15 -9.65
CA GLU A 126 -10.00 2.83 -9.81
C GLU A 126 -9.69 3.75 -8.62
N GLY A 127 -8.42 3.85 -8.24
CA GLY A 127 -8.00 4.69 -7.12
C GLY A 127 -8.47 4.16 -5.76
N HIS A 128 -8.86 2.89 -5.67
CA HIS A 128 -9.24 2.25 -4.41
C HIS A 128 -8.41 1.00 -4.15
N LEU A 129 -8.18 0.72 -2.87
CA LEU A 129 -7.54 -0.49 -2.39
C LEU A 129 -8.51 -1.24 -1.48
N TRP A 130 -8.36 -2.56 -1.40
CA TRP A 130 -8.88 -3.35 -0.31
C TRP A 130 -7.79 -3.52 0.74
N LEU A 131 -8.10 -3.14 1.99
CA LEU A 131 -7.35 -3.54 3.17
C LEU A 131 -7.84 -4.94 3.58
N ILE A 132 -7.04 -5.94 3.23
CA ILE A 132 -7.41 -7.36 3.42
C ILE A 132 -6.82 -7.95 4.69
N LYS A 133 -5.88 -7.24 5.31
CA LYS A 133 -5.26 -7.61 6.58
C LYS A 133 -4.80 -6.37 7.33
N GLU A 134 -5.21 -6.26 8.59
CA GLU A 134 -4.61 -5.35 9.56
C GLU A 134 -4.50 -6.08 10.89
N LYS A 135 -3.27 -6.37 11.34
CA LYS A 135 -3.03 -7.12 12.57
C LYS A 135 -2.02 -6.40 13.45
N MET A 136 -2.26 -6.42 14.75
CA MET A 136 -1.30 -5.98 15.76
C MET A 136 -0.76 -7.19 16.52
N ILE A 137 0.56 -7.31 16.53
CA ILE A 137 1.30 -8.31 17.28
C ILE A 137 1.95 -7.60 18.46
N ILE A 138 1.63 -8.04 19.67
CA ILE A 138 2.14 -7.50 20.93
C ILE A 138 2.99 -8.59 21.58
N ASN A 139 4.28 -8.33 21.73
CA ASN A 139 5.15 -9.19 22.52
C ASN A 139 5.39 -8.53 23.88
N LYS A 140 4.92 -9.18 24.94
CA LYS A 140 5.11 -8.72 26.32
C LYS A 140 5.57 -9.85 27.21
N ASP A 141 6.71 -9.68 27.88
CA ASP A 141 7.26 -10.67 28.82
C ASP A 141 7.38 -12.08 28.21
N GLY A 142 7.75 -12.15 26.92
CA GLY A 142 7.86 -13.41 26.16
C GLY A 142 6.51 -14.02 25.74
N LYS A 143 5.39 -13.39 26.08
CA LYS A 143 4.06 -13.79 25.61
C LYS A 143 3.69 -12.97 24.37
N VAL A 144 3.36 -13.67 23.30
CA VAL A 144 2.86 -13.06 22.06
C VAL A 144 1.33 -13.06 22.08
N LYS A 145 0.74 -11.89 21.84
CA LYS A 145 -0.69 -11.72 21.62
C LYS A 145 -0.90 -11.10 20.24
N GLU A 146 -1.78 -11.72 19.46
CA GLU A 146 -2.23 -11.16 18.18
C GLU A 146 -3.62 -10.56 18.33
N VAL A 147 -3.85 -9.44 17.66
CA VAL A 147 -5.14 -8.76 17.58
C VAL A 147 -5.42 -8.49 16.11
N ASP A 148 -6.52 -9.03 15.60
CA ASP A 148 -7.01 -8.70 14.27
C ASP A 148 -7.74 -7.34 14.35
N ILE A 149 -7.11 -6.30 13.81
CA ILE A 149 -7.66 -4.94 13.81
C ILE A 149 -8.77 -4.84 12.77
N LEU A 150 -8.63 -5.53 11.64
CA LEU A 150 -9.66 -5.54 10.61
C LEU A 150 -10.96 -6.19 11.12
N GLU A 151 -10.86 -7.24 11.94
CA GLU A 151 -12.02 -7.80 12.64
C GLU A 151 -12.70 -6.76 13.54
N ARG A 152 -11.94 -5.98 14.31
CA ARG A 152 -12.49 -4.91 15.15
C ARG A 152 -13.08 -3.76 14.34
N LEU A 153 -12.53 -3.46 13.17
CA LEU A 153 -13.09 -2.45 12.26
C LEU A 153 -14.48 -2.87 11.77
N ARG A 154 -14.75 -4.18 11.61
CA ARG A 154 -16.09 -4.68 11.26
C ARG A 154 -17.16 -4.36 12.30
N ASP A 155 -16.78 -4.13 13.55
CA ASP A 155 -17.72 -3.71 14.60
C ASP A 155 -18.05 -2.21 14.51
N LEU A 156 -17.26 -1.42 13.77
CA LEU A 156 -17.34 0.04 13.72
C LEU A 156 -17.88 0.56 12.39
N ILE A 157 -17.53 -0.09 11.28
CA ILE A 157 -17.92 0.29 9.92
C ILE A 157 -18.42 -0.92 9.14
N GLU A 158 -19.22 -0.68 8.12
CA GLU A 158 -19.53 -1.72 7.14
C GLU A 158 -18.25 -2.04 6.35
N VAL A 159 -17.86 -3.32 6.33
CA VAL A 159 -16.65 -3.81 5.66
C VAL A 159 -17.08 -4.68 4.48
N GLY A 160 -16.46 -4.49 3.32
CA GLY A 160 -16.69 -5.35 2.16
C GLY A 160 -16.22 -6.79 2.41
N GLN A 161 -16.76 -7.72 1.66
CA GLN A 161 -16.40 -9.13 1.58
C GLN A 161 -14.90 -9.32 1.34
N ALA A 162 -14.29 -8.49 0.50
CA ALA A 162 -12.86 -8.54 0.22
C ALA A 162 -11.99 -7.93 1.33
N GLY A 163 -12.53 -6.98 2.11
CA GLY A 163 -11.79 -6.22 3.12
C GLY A 163 -12.38 -4.83 3.35
N ALA A 164 -11.69 -4.00 4.14
CA ALA A 164 -12.11 -2.60 4.29
C ALA A 164 -11.67 -1.81 3.05
N CYS A 165 -12.58 -1.06 2.44
CA CYS A 165 -12.23 -0.31 1.24
C CYS A 165 -11.50 0.98 1.60
N LEU A 166 -10.41 1.27 0.91
CA LEU A 166 -9.63 2.48 1.06
C LEU A 166 -9.68 3.31 -0.21
N ARG A 167 -10.09 4.57 -0.11
CA ARG A 167 -10.14 5.51 -1.23
C ARG A 167 -8.90 6.40 -1.26
N LYS A 168 -8.26 6.49 -2.42
CA LYS A 168 -7.15 7.43 -2.66
C LYS A 168 -7.64 8.87 -2.62
N ALA A 169 -6.84 9.76 -2.04
CA ALA A 169 -7.03 11.20 -2.12
C ALA A 169 -7.10 11.64 -3.59
N ALA A 170 -8.00 12.57 -3.92
CA ALA A 170 -7.92 13.24 -5.20
C ALA A 170 -6.65 14.10 -5.22
N VAL A 171 -5.89 14.04 -6.31
CA VAL A 171 -4.81 15.00 -6.55
C VAL A 171 -5.49 16.34 -6.85
N THR A 172 -5.55 17.24 -5.87
CA THR A 172 -5.89 18.64 -6.14
C THR A 172 -4.71 19.25 -6.87
N GLY A 173 -4.80 19.31 -8.19
CA GLY A 173 -3.89 20.07 -9.05
C GLY A 173 -4.13 21.56 -8.98
#